data_AF-A0A523EF93-F1
#
_entry.id   AF-A0A523EF93-F1
#
_cell.length_a   1.000
_cell.length_b   1.000
_cell.length_c   1.000
_cell.angle_alpha   90.00
_cell.angle_beta   90.00
_cell.angle_gamma   90.00
#
_symmetry.space_group_name_H-M   'P 1'
#
loop_
_entity.id
_entity.type
_entity.pdbx_description
1 polymer ?
#
loop_
_entity_poly.entity_id
_entity_poly.type
_entity_poly.pdbx_seq_one_letter_code
_entity_poly.pdbx_strand_id
1 'polypeptide(L)'
;MPVEAISKPERRIEPVQRHRNPPDDEEPAVTAPLVESREMEIDERHERREKERHPKPAFRLGDEGRPDHSIQSYPLAPERRYSSGVPLEFLAVGHVTIDTINGRHRIGGSAVYAALTARHLGLTSGIVTSAGADFPFWNTLSGIETHSIAAKATTTFENDYAEGTRHQRVLALAAPICAHHLSGIQLTADAAVFYCPAVHEIEAPLIRLAPRGICGVAPQGFFRQWDDTGAVSIREWDEASSALSRADFVCMSEEDAFVPEELAEEFSGRALVITRAERGCRVYTGADTYDFPAAPADAIDPTGAGDVFASKVAAKAVASEGIAWLL
;
A
#
# COMPACT_ATOMS: atom_id res chain seq x y z
N MET A 1 -45.12 40.41 24.94
CA MET A 1 -45.20 38.95 25.00
C MET A 1 -44.44 38.40 23.81
N PRO A 2 -43.29 37.74 24.02
CA PRO A 2 -42.46 37.21 22.93
C PRO A 2 -42.92 35.81 22.51
N VAL A 3 -42.60 35.49 21.25
CA VAL A 3 -42.94 34.26 20.52
C VAL A 3 -41.90 33.19 20.85
N GLU A 4 -42.35 32.03 21.33
CA GLU A 4 -41.49 30.88 21.65
C GLU A 4 -41.01 30.15 20.39
N ALA A 5 -39.70 29.89 20.35
CA ALA A 5 -39.03 29.11 19.33
C ALA A 5 -39.10 27.61 19.66
N ILE A 6 -39.53 26.81 18.69
CA ILE A 6 -39.58 25.34 18.76
C ILE A 6 -38.17 24.81 18.47
N SER A 7 -37.51 24.22 19.48
CA SER A 7 -36.25 23.49 19.29
C SER A 7 -36.51 22.05 18.83
N LYS A 8 -35.64 21.56 17.93
CA LYS A 8 -35.60 20.16 17.47
C LYS A 8 -34.85 19.29 18.48
N PRO A 9 -35.16 17.99 18.62
CA PRO A 9 -34.57 17.14 19.65
C PRO A 9 -33.13 16.73 19.31
N GLU A 10 -32.24 16.89 20.30
CA GLU A 10 -30.87 16.36 20.32
C GLU A 10 -30.89 14.83 20.34
N ARG A 11 -30.08 14.20 19.48
CA ARG A 11 -29.80 12.75 19.55
C ARG A 11 -28.76 12.49 20.63
N ARG A 12 -29.16 11.72 21.63
CA ARG A 12 -28.32 11.22 22.73
C ARG A 12 -27.35 10.17 22.18
N ILE A 13 -26.05 10.43 22.30
CA ILE A 13 -24.98 9.46 22.03
C ILE A 13 -24.78 8.65 23.32
N GLU A 14 -24.88 7.31 23.23
CA GLU A 14 -24.57 6.42 24.35
C GLU A 14 -23.05 6.23 24.50
N PRO A 15 -22.50 6.14 25.72
CA PRO A 15 -21.07 6.04 25.94
C PRO A 15 -20.52 4.64 25.64
N VAL A 16 -19.43 4.59 24.85
CA VAL A 16 -18.60 3.40 24.61
C VAL A 16 -17.94 2.95 25.93
N GLN A 17 -18.04 1.66 26.25
CA GLN A 17 -17.51 1.08 27.48
C GLN A 17 -15.98 1.14 27.52
N ARG A 18 -15.45 1.84 28.53
CA ARG A 18 -14.05 1.74 28.95
C ARG A 18 -13.88 0.50 29.83
N HIS A 19 -13.02 -0.44 29.47
CA HIS A 19 -12.62 -1.50 30.40
C HIS A 19 -11.47 -0.99 31.28
N ARG A 20 -11.70 -0.95 32.60
CA ARG A 20 -10.67 -0.87 33.64
C ARG A 20 -10.54 -2.26 34.24
N ASN A 21 -9.32 -2.77 34.38
CA ASN A 21 -9.05 -4.03 35.06
C ASN A 21 -9.48 -3.97 36.55
N PRO A 22 -10.14 -5.01 37.08
CA PRO A 22 -10.36 -5.17 38.52
C PRO A 22 -9.10 -5.73 39.22
N PRO A 23 -8.95 -5.52 40.55
CA PRO A 23 -7.77 -5.93 41.31
C PRO A 23 -7.80 -7.42 41.71
N ASP A 24 -6.61 -7.91 42.04
CA ASP A 24 -6.21 -9.29 42.34
C ASP A 24 -6.97 -9.97 43.48
N ASP A 25 -7.25 -11.27 43.31
CA ASP A 25 -7.53 -12.24 44.38
C ASP A 25 -6.62 -13.49 44.16
N GLU A 26 -5.91 -13.88 45.23
CA GLU A 26 -4.96 -15.01 45.35
C GLU A 26 -5.69 -16.37 45.25
N GLU A 27 -5.21 -17.39 44.51
CA GLU A 27 -4.29 -18.50 44.89
C GLU A 27 -4.41 -19.62 43.79
N PRO A 28 -3.58 -20.70 43.72
CA PRO A 28 -2.21 -20.91 44.19
C PRO A 28 -1.25 -21.40 43.08
N ALA A 29 0.03 -21.49 43.44
CA ALA A 29 1.19 -21.78 42.60
C ALA A 29 1.16 -23.10 41.81
N VAL A 30 1.46 -22.99 40.51
CA VAL A 30 2.05 -24.08 39.70
C VAL A 30 3.34 -23.54 39.11
N THR A 31 4.46 -24.10 39.57
CA THR A 31 5.81 -23.78 39.11
C THR A 31 6.08 -24.39 37.74
N ALA A 32 6.47 -23.54 36.78
CA ALA A 32 7.14 -23.92 35.53
C ALA A 32 8.22 -22.87 35.19
N PRO A 33 9.34 -23.25 34.52
CA PRO A 33 10.63 -22.61 34.72
C PRO A 33 10.90 -21.35 33.88
N LEU A 34 11.93 -20.64 34.34
CA LEU A 34 12.41 -19.30 33.98
C LEU A 34 12.59 -18.98 32.48
N VAL A 35 12.22 -17.74 32.20
CA VAL A 35 12.53 -16.92 31.02
C VAL A 35 14.01 -16.51 31.07
N GLU A 36 14.91 -17.35 30.55
CA GLU A 36 16.32 -16.96 30.33
C GLU A 36 16.81 -17.34 28.92
N SER A 37 16.02 -18.08 28.13
CA SER A 37 16.43 -18.54 26.79
C SER A 37 16.16 -17.56 25.64
N ARG A 38 15.34 -16.51 25.85
CA ARG A 38 14.94 -15.58 24.78
C ARG A 38 15.88 -14.38 24.59
N GLU A 39 16.54 -13.92 25.65
CA GLU A 39 17.48 -12.78 25.54
C GLU A 39 18.80 -13.22 24.88
N MET A 40 19.22 -14.47 25.09
CA MET A 40 20.43 -15.03 24.48
C MET A 40 20.30 -15.25 22.96
N GLU A 41 19.10 -15.56 22.46
CA GLU A 41 18.83 -15.74 21.02
C GLU A 41 18.83 -14.43 20.22
N ILE A 42 18.61 -13.28 20.88
CA ILE A 42 18.61 -11.95 20.25
C ILE A 42 20.05 -11.45 20.07
N ASP A 43 20.91 -11.69 21.06
CA ASP A 43 22.31 -11.23 21.04
C ASP A 43 23.16 -11.99 20.01
N GLU A 44 22.97 -13.30 19.87
CA GLU A 44 23.65 -14.11 18.85
C GLU A 44 23.24 -13.73 17.41
N ARG A 45 22.01 -13.22 17.21
CA ARG A 45 21.57 -12.68 15.90
C ARG A 45 22.20 -11.33 15.61
N HIS A 46 22.41 -10.49 16.62
CA HIS A 46 23.09 -9.20 16.46
C HIS A 46 24.58 -9.36 16.08
N GLU A 47 25.29 -10.34 16.64
CA GLU A 47 26.68 -10.60 16.25
C GLU A 47 26.83 -11.21 14.83
N ARG A 48 25.81 -11.95 14.34
CA ARG A 48 25.75 -12.40 12.94
C ARG A 48 25.52 -11.26 11.94
N ARG A 49 24.80 -10.20 12.34
CA ARG A 49 24.50 -9.00 11.52
C ARG A 49 25.75 -8.19 11.13
N GLU A 50 26.84 -8.24 11.90
CA GLU A 50 28.08 -7.53 11.52
C GLU A 50 28.96 -8.28 10.52
N LYS A 51 28.84 -9.61 10.42
CA LYS A 51 29.75 -10.45 9.60
C LYS A 51 29.29 -10.68 8.17
N GLU A 52 28.03 -10.44 7.83
CA GLU A 52 27.46 -10.71 6.50
C GLU A 52 27.03 -9.44 5.76
N ARG A 53 27.92 -8.43 5.68
CA ARG A 53 27.74 -7.31 4.74
C ARG A 53 27.87 -7.80 3.30
N HIS A 54 26.76 -8.25 2.72
CA HIS A 54 26.67 -8.54 1.30
C HIS A 54 26.58 -7.23 0.50
N PRO A 55 27.36 -7.05 -0.57
CA PRO A 55 27.29 -5.83 -1.37
C PRO A 55 25.96 -5.76 -2.13
N LYS A 56 25.41 -4.55 -2.23
CA LYS A 56 24.26 -4.19 -3.07
C LYS A 56 24.42 -4.79 -4.48
N PRO A 57 23.36 -5.34 -5.11
CA PRO A 57 23.44 -5.66 -6.54
C PRO A 57 23.57 -4.35 -7.33
N ALA A 58 24.78 -4.07 -7.78
CA ALA A 58 25.03 -3.02 -8.74
C ALA A 58 24.47 -3.48 -10.09
N PHE A 59 23.51 -2.73 -10.64
CA PHE A 59 23.14 -2.83 -12.05
C PHE A 59 24.39 -2.56 -12.90
N ARG A 60 25.04 -3.62 -13.38
CA ARG A 60 25.97 -3.56 -14.51
C ARG A 60 25.20 -4.00 -15.75
N LEU A 61 24.95 -3.05 -16.65
CA LEU A 61 24.71 -3.38 -18.06
C LEU A 61 26.02 -3.94 -18.61
N GLY A 62 26.19 -5.26 -18.51
CA GLY A 62 27.28 -6.00 -19.15
C GLY A 62 26.93 -6.26 -20.59
N ASP A 63 27.70 -5.66 -21.49
CA ASP A 63 27.81 -6.10 -22.88
C ASP A 63 28.56 -7.46 -22.93
N GLU A 64 28.28 -8.23 -23.97
CA GLU A 64 28.85 -9.54 -24.35
C GLU A 64 28.14 -10.84 -23.92
N GLY A 65 27.54 -11.51 -24.91
CA GLY A 65 27.25 -12.96 -24.91
C GLY A 65 25.83 -13.36 -25.33
N ARG A 66 25.49 -13.26 -26.62
CA ARG A 66 24.21 -13.74 -27.20
C ARG A 66 23.96 -15.23 -26.92
N PRO A 67 22.72 -15.58 -26.56
CA PRO A 67 21.95 -16.61 -27.24
C PRO A 67 20.87 -15.95 -28.10
N ASP A 68 20.61 -16.55 -29.26
CA ASP A 68 19.61 -16.12 -30.24
C ASP A 68 18.19 -16.33 -29.70
N HIS A 69 17.65 -15.31 -29.06
CA HIS A 69 16.22 -15.10 -28.95
C HIS A 69 15.91 -13.80 -29.67
N SER A 70 15.17 -13.89 -30.76
CA SER A 70 14.59 -12.74 -31.43
C SER A 70 13.74 -11.96 -30.44
N ILE A 71 14.33 -10.96 -29.78
CA ILE A 71 13.60 -9.95 -29.02
C ILE A 71 12.77 -9.22 -30.07
N GLN A 72 11.49 -9.57 -30.18
CA GLN A 72 10.52 -8.73 -30.87
C GLN A 72 10.64 -7.35 -30.22
N SER A 73 11.23 -6.39 -30.95
CA SER A 73 11.31 -5.01 -30.50
C SER A 73 9.90 -4.46 -30.50
N TYR A 74 9.19 -4.60 -29.40
CA TYR A 74 7.92 -3.92 -29.22
C TYR A 74 8.22 -2.42 -29.25
N PRO A 75 7.54 -1.66 -30.13
CA PRO A 75 7.69 -0.21 -30.12
C PRO A 75 7.29 0.32 -28.74
N LEU A 76 8.04 1.29 -28.23
CA LEU A 76 7.67 2.00 -27.00
C LEU A 76 6.23 2.52 -27.13
N ALA A 77 5.42 2.33 -26.08
CA ALA A 77 4.12 2.96 -26.03
C ALA A 77 4.26 4.49 -26.12
N PRO A 78 3.31 5.20 -26.74
CA PRO A 78 3.23 6.63 -26.55
C PRO A 78 2.83 6.94 -25.10
N GLU A 79 3.28 8.07 -24.55
CA GLU A 79 2.72 8.60 -23.31
C GLU A 79 1.21 8.81 -23.48
N ARG A 80 0.44 8.48 -22.43
CA ARG A 80 -1.02 8.67 -22.41
C ARG A 80 -1.37 9.72 -21.38
N ARG A 81 -2.02 10.79 -21.82
CA ARG A 81 -2.56 11.83 -20.91
C ARG A 81 -4.02 12.05 -21.23
N TYR A 82 -4.87 11.80 -20.24
CA TYR A 82 -6.26 12.24 -20.23
C TYR A 82 -6.44 13.15 -19.03
N SER A 83 -6.80 14.42 -19.28
CA SER A 83 -7.10 15.38 -18.22
C SER A 83 -8.54 15.87 -18.33
N SER A 84 -9.22 15.92 -17.19
CA SER A 84 -10.57 16.47 -17.07
C SER A 84 -10.58 18.01 -17.04
N GLY A 85 -9.42 18.64 -16.82
CA GLY A 85 -9.30 20.08 -16.58
C GLY A 85 -9.76 20.53 -15.19
N VAL A 86 -10.24 19.61 -14.35
CA VAL A 86 -10.62 19.85 -12.95
C VAL A 86 -9.48 19.36 -12.05
N PRO A 87 -9.05 20.13 -11.03
CA PRO A 87 -8.05 19.66 -10.07
C PRO A 87 -8.52 18.39 -9.36
N LEU A 88 -7.61 17.44 -9.17
CA LEU A 88 -7.92 16.15 -8.54
C LEU A 88 -7.95 16.27 -7.03
N GLU A 89 -8.95 15.65 -6.41
CA GLU A 89 -9.06 15.44 -4.95
C GLU A 89 -8.33 14.16 -4.50
N PHE A 90 -8.08 13.23 -5.43
CA PHE A 90 -7.36 11.98 -5.14
C PHE A 90 -6.42 11.60 -6.28
N LEU A 91 -5.16 11.30 -5.96
CA LEU A 91 -4.16 10.81 -6.91
C LEU A 91 -3.58 9.48 -6.42
N ALA A 92 -3.78 8.42 -7.20
CA ALA A 92 -3.05 7.17 -7.02
C ALA A 92 -1.73 7.20 -7.81
N VAL A 93 -0.65 6.71 -7.23
CA VAL A 93 0.67 6.63 -7.89
C VAL A 93 1.19 5.20 -7.78
N GLY A 94 1.43 4.54 -8.92
CA GLY A 94 1.92 3.17 -8.96
C GLY A 94 1.64 2.51 -10.31
N HIS A 95 2.24 1.35 -10.55
CA HIS A 95 2.02 0.61 -11.79
C HIS A 95 0.59 0.07 -11.88
N VAL A 96 0.00 0.21 -13.06
CA VAL A 96 -0.99 -0.73 -13.56
C VAL A 96 -0.27 -2.03 -13.86
N THR A 97 -0.89 -3.16 -13.55
CA THR A 97 -0.27 -4.47 -13.80
C THR A 97 -1.16 -5.34 -14.66
N ILE A 98 -0.51 -6.28 -15.35
CA ILE A 98 -1.17 -7.43 -15.95
C ILE A 98 -0.94 -8.62 -15.01
N ASP A 99 -2.01 -9.13 -14.42
CA ASP A 99 -1.94 -10.30 -13.56
C ASP A 99 -2.40 -11.52 -14.36
N THR A 100 -1.50 -12.47 -14.56
CA THR A 100 -1.75 -13.72 -15.28
C THR A 100 -2.09 -14.81 -14.28
N ILE A 101 -3.31 -15.32 -14.35
CA ILE A 101 -3.81 -16.41 -13.48
C ILE A 101 -4.34 -17.51 -14.39
N ASN A 102 -3.77 -18.71 -14.33
CA ASN A 102 -4.16 -19.84 -15.19
C ASN A 102 -4.18 -19.45 -16.69
N GLY A 103 -3.18 -18.68 -17.13
CA GLY A 103 -3.06 -18.18 -18.50
C GLY A 103 -4.06 -17.07 -18.90
N ARG A 104 -4.91 -16.61 -17.98
CA ARG A 104 -5.84 -15.49 -18.22
C ARG A 104 -5.27 -14.20 -17.64
N HIS A 105 -5.29 -13.15 -18.45
CA HIS A 105 -4.90 -11.82 -17.99
C HIS A 105 -6.05 -11.10 -17.29
N ARG A 106 -5.72 -10.45 -16.18
CA ARG A 106 -6.58 -9.54 -15.43
C ARG A 106 -5.83 -8.22 -15.22
N ILE A 107 -6.60 -7.16 -15.04
CA ILE A 107 -6.05 -5.89 -14.56
C ILE A 107 -5.67 -6.06 -13.08
N GLY A 108 -4.48 -5.60 -12.73
CA GLY A 108 -4.04 -5.49 -11.35
C GLY A 108 -3.39 -4.13 -11.08
N GLY A 109 -2.68 -4.06 -9.96
CA GLY A 109 -1.99 -2.87 -9.49
C GLY A 109 -2.82 -2.11 -8.46
N SER A 110 -2.29 -1.97 -7.26
CA SER A 110 -2.92 -1.28 -6.13
C SER A 110 -3.38 0.14 -6.49
N ALA A 111 -2.62 0.84 -7.35
CA ALA A 111 -2.99 2.16 -7.86
C ALA A 111 -4.30 2.18 -8.67
N VAL A 112 -4.62 1.10 -9.40
CA VAL A 112 -5.87 0.95 -10.15
C VAL A 112 -7.05 0.90 -9.19
N TYR A 113 -6.98 0.01 -8.20
CA TYR A 113 -8.02 -0.14 -7.18
C TYR A 113 -8.19 1.15 -6.39
N ALA A 114 -7.11 1.88 -6.12
CA ALA A 114 -7.18 3.15 -5.41
C ALA A 114 -7.91 4.23 -6.19
N ALA A 115 -7.52 4.46 -7.45
CA ALA A 115 -8.13 5.48 -8.28
C ALA A 115 -9.61 5.17 -8.59
N LEU A 116 -9.95 3.90 -8.80
CA LEU A 116 -11.34 3.44 -8.94
C LEU A 116 -12.13 3.63 -7.66
N THR A 117 -11.58 3.27 -6.50
CA THR A 117 -12.24 3.44 -5.20
C THR A 117 -12.59 4.90 -4.94
N ALA A 118 -11.62 5.80 -5.12
CA ALA A 118 -11.84 7.24 -4.96
C ALA A 118 -12.93 7.77 -5.90
N ARG A 119 -12.92 7.35 -7.16
CA ARG A 119 -13.98 7.70 -8.13
C ARG A 119 -15.36 7.23 -7.68
N HIS A 120 -15.48 5.99 -7.19
CA HIS A 120 -16.75 5.45 -6.71
C HIS A 120 -17.26 6.17 -5.44
N LEU A 121 -16.37 6.78 -4.67
CA LEU A 121 -16.72 7.64 -3.54
C LEU A 121 -17.11 9.07 -3.96
N GLY A 122 -17.10 9.38 -5.27
CA GLY A 122 -17.50 10.67 -5.81
C GLY A 122 -16.39 11.71 -5.93
N LEU A 123 -15.14 11.35 -5.63
CA LEU A 123 -13.99 12.24 -5.77
C LEU A 123 -13.54 12.34 -7.23
N THR A 124 -13.03 13.51 -7.59
CA THR A 124 -12.21 13.68 -8.79
C THR A 124 -10.89 12.92 -8.62
N SER A 125 -10.75 11.80 -9.32
CA SER A 125 -9.60 10.90 -9.15
C SER A 125 -8.71 10.82 -10.39
N GLY A 126 -7.42 10.66 -10.13
CA GLY A 126 -6.42 10.37 -11.15
C GLY A 126 -5.44 9.28 -10.75
N ILE A 127 -4.67 8.83 -11.73
CA ILE A 127 -3.62 7.84 -11.61
C ILE A 127 -2.37 8.28 -12.39
N VAL A 128 -1.21 8.27 -11.73
CA VAL A 128 0.11 8.27 -12.40
C VAL A 128 0.64 6.86 -12.43
N THR A 129 0.97 6.36 -13.62
CA THR A 129 1.35 4.97 -13.82
C THR A 129 2.38 4.80 -14.94
N SER A 130 2.89 3.59 -15.15
CA SER A 130 3.69 3.22 -16.31
C SER A 130 3.17 1.93 -16.95
N ALA A 131 3.12 1.91 -18.28
CA ALA A 131 2.62 0.78 -19.04
C ALA A 131 3.26 0.72 -20.43
N GLY A 132 3.34 -0.50 -20.97
CA GLY A 132 3.67 -0.74 -22.37
C GLY A 132 2.43 -0.71 -23.27
N ALA A 133 2.65 -0.88 -24.57
CA ALA A 133 1.58 -0.95 -25.56
C ALA A 133 0.74 -2.24 -25.44
N ASP A 134 1.26 -3.19 -24.65
CA ASP A 134 0.69 -4.48 -24.30
C ASP A 134 -0.44 -4.38 -23.25
N PHE A 135 -0.62 -3.25 -22.55
CA PHE A 135 -1.68 -3.11 -21.55
C PHE A 135 -3.08 -3.03 -22.21
N PRO A 136 -3.96 -4.03 -22.05
CA PRO A 136 -5.23 -4.09 -22.77
C PRO A 136 -6.39 -3.43 -22.02
N PHE A 137 -6.19 -3.04 -20.76
CA PHE A 137 -7.28 -2.69 -19.83
C PHE A 137 -7.51 -1.17 -19.66
N TRP A 138 -7.07 -0.34 -20.60
CA TRP A 138 -7.26 1.11 -20.54
C TRP A 138 -8.72 1.55 -20.34
N ASN A 139 -9.67 0.79 -20.88
CA ASN A 139 -11.10 1.09 -20.74
C ASN A 139 -11.59 0.97 -19.29
N THR A 140 -10.93 0.18 -18.44
CA THR A 140 -11.25 0.07 -17.01
C THR A 140 -10.99 1.39 -16.28
N LEU A 141 -10.08 2.22 -16.78
CA LEU A 141 -9.76 3.55 -16.22
C LEU A 141 -10.64 4.67 -16.80
N SER A 142 -11.76 4.33 -17.45
CA SER A 142 -12.67 5.33 -18.01
C SER A 142 -13.21 6.27 -16.93
N GLY A 143 -12.99 7.57 -17.13
CA GLY A 143 -13.38 8.61 -16.17
C GLY A 143 -12.40 8.83 -15.03
N ILE A 144 -11.23 8.18 -15.05
CA ILE A 144 -10.09 8.48 -14.18
C ILE A 144 -9.07 9.30 -14.99
N GLU A 145 -8.63 10.43 -14.45
CA GLU A 145 -7.53 11.21 -15.04
C GLU A 145 -6.26 10.35 -15.08
N THR A 146 -5.74 10.07 -16.27
CA THR A 146 -4.67 9.07 -16.44
C THR A 146 -3.43 9.72 -17.02
N HIS A 147 -2.32 9.59 -16.30
CA HIS A 147 -0.98 10.00 -16.72
C HIS A 147 -0.10 8.75 -16.79
N SER A 148 0.07 8.19 -17.98
CA SER A 148 0.86 6.97 -18.20
C SER A 148 2.20 7.28 -18.84
N ILE A 149 3.26 6.85 -18.15
CA ILE A 149 4.65 6.87 -18.59
C ILE A 149 4.87 5.70 -19.55
N ALA A 150 5.40 6.01 -20.72
CA ALA A 150 5.75 5.03 -21.74
C ALA A 150 6.78 4.01 -21.23
N ALA A 151 6.45 2.73 -21.34
CA ALA A 151 7.38 1.62 -21.11
C ALA A 151 7.46 0.69 -22.32
N LYS A 152 8.46 -0.19 -22.31
CA LYS A 152 8.60 -1.26 -23.32
C LYS A 152 7.61 -2.41 -23.10
N ALA A 153 7.28 -2.67 -21.84
CA ALA A 153 6.33 -3.69 -21.41
C ALA A 153 5.60 -3.18 -20.17
N THR A 154 4.42 -3.74 -19.90
CA THR A 154 3.70 -3.47 -18.65
C THR A 154 4.22 -4.38 -17.54
N THR A 155 4.26 -3.89 -16.30
CA THR A 155 4.58 -4.75 -15.16
C THR A 155 3.59 -5.91 -15.13
N THR A 156 4.11 -7.12 -15.20
CA THR A 156 3.30 -8.32 -15.37
C THR A 156 3.67 -9.32 -14.29
N PHE A 157 2.66 -9.81 -13.58
CA PHE A 157 2.80 -10.89 -12.62
C PHE A 157 2.17 -12.18 -13.16
N GLU A 158 2.79 -13.30 -12.87
CA GLU A 158 2.15 -14.62 -12.90
C GLU A 158 1.79 -14.99 -11.46
N ASN A 159 0.54 -15.38 -11.25
CA ASN A 159 0.01 -15.74 -9.95
C ASN A 159 -0.57 -17.15 -10.01
N ASP A 160 0.07 -18.06 -9.30
CA ASP A 160 -0.39 -19.42 -9.08
C ASP A 160 -0.88 -19.56 -7.64
N TYR A 161 -2.02 -20.22 -7.47
CA TYR A 161 -2.61 -20.45 -6.17
C TYR A 161 -2.53 -21.94 -5.86
N ALA A 162 -1.68 -22.31 -4.91
CA ALA A 162 -1.51 -23.67 -4.43
C ALA A 162 -1.87 -23.73 -2.94
N GLU A 163 -2.81 -24.61 -2.57
CA GLU A 163 -3.23 -24.81 -1.17
C GLU A 163 -3.68 -23.52 -0.44
N GLY A 164 -4.19 -22.53 -1.18
CA GLY A 164 -4.61 -21.23 -0.63
C GLY A 164 -3.46 -20.23 -0.50
N THR A 165 -2.22 -20.62 -0.77
CA THR A 165 -1.07 -19.72 -0.83
C THR A 165 -0.84 -19.22 -2.26
N ARG A 166 -0.55 -17.92 -2.38
CA ARG A 166 -0.18 -17.30 -3.65
C ARG A 166 1.32 -17.43 -3.89
N HIS A 167 1.71 -18.13 -4.95
CA HIS A 167 3.04 -18.09 -5.53
C HIS A 167 3.04 -17.10 -6.69
N GLN A 168 3.88 -16.07 -6.60
CA GLN A 168 3.89 -14.98 -7.55
C GLN A 168 5.25 -14.90 -8.24
N ARG A 169 5.25 -14.60 -9.55
CA ARG A 169 6.46 -14.33 -10.33
C ARG A 169 6.33 -13.02 -11.10
N VAL A 170 7.40 -12.24 -11.14
CA VAL A 170 7.51 -11.07 -12.02
C VAL A 170 7.93 -11.55 -13.41
N LEU A 171 7.11 -11.29 -14.42
CA LEU A 171 7.41 -11.62 -15.82
C LEU A 171 7.98 -10.43 -16.59
N ALA A 172 7.58 -9.22 -16.22
CA ALA A 172 8.03 -7.99 -16.86
C ALA A 172 7.91 -6.81 -15.90
N LEU A 173 8.68 -5.75 -16.17
CA LEU A 173 8.68 -4.49 -15.41
C LEU A 173 8.43 -3.31 -16.36
N ALA A 174 7.51 -2.43 -15.97
CA ALA A 174 7.35 -1.12 -16.61
C ALA A 174 8.41 -0.12 -16.11
N ALA A 175 8.38 1.11 -16.65
CA ALA A 175 9.37 2.13 -16.34
C ALA A 175 9.11 2.76 -14.96
N PRO A 176 10.16 3.14 -14.20
CA PRO A 176 10.00 3.74 -12.89
C PRO A 176 9.27 5.09 -12.94
N ILE A 177 8.60 5.42 -11.84
CA ILE A 177 7.90 6.69 -11.60
C ILE A 177 8.78 7.61 -10.74
N CYS A 178 9.51 8.51 -11.39
CA CYS A 178 10.33 9.52 -10.74
C CYS A 178 9.58 10.85 -10.48
N ALA A 179 10.19 11.72 -9.67
CA ALA A 179 9.66 13.02 -9.25
C ALA A 179 9.13 13.91 -10.39
N HIS A 180 9.84 13.95 -11.52
CA HIS A 180 9.47 14.81 -12.65
C HIS A 180 8.16 14.38 -13.33
N HIS A 181 7.80 13.09 -13.28
CA HIS A 181 6.51 12.61 -13.80
C HIS A 181 5.32 13.08 -12.96
N LEU A 182 5.56 13.41 -11.69
CA LEU A 182 4.55 13.95 -10.78
C LEU A 182 4.42 15.48 -10.91
N SER A 183 5.34 16.13 -11.63
CA SER A 183 5.30 17.56 -11.83
C SER A 183 4.16 17.98 -12.76
N GLY A 184 3.43 19.03 -12.38
CA GLY A 184 2.36 19.59 -13.20
C GLY A 184 0.99 18.88 -13.07
N ILE A 185 0.88 17.80 -12.30
CA ILE A 185 -0.42 17.22 -11.94
C ILE A 185 -1.22 18.27 -11.15
N GLN A 186 -2.43 18.57 -11.61
CA GLN A 186 -3.30 19.56 -10.98
C GLN A 186 -4.05 18.89 -9.84
N LEU A 187 -3.69 19.25 -8.61
CA LEU A 187 -4.30 18.73 -7.38
C LEU A 187 -5.02 19.86 -6.64
N THR A 188 -6.09 19.54 -5.92
CA THR A 188 -6.55 20.43 -4.85
C THR A 188 -5.49 20.47 -3.75
N ALA A 189 -5.46 21.56 -2.98
CA ALA A 189 -4.42 21.72 -1.95
C ALA A 189 -4.55 20.71 -0.78
N ASP A 190 -5.73 20.13 -0.61
CA ASP A 190 -6.15 19.13 0.37
C ASP A 190 -6.26 17.70 -0.22
N ALA A 191 -5.84 17.50 -1.47
CA ALA A 191 -5.95 16.21 -2.15
C ALA A 191 -5.22 15.07 -1.41
N ALA A 192 -5.80 13.87 -1.43
CA ALA A 192 -5.09 12.67 -1.01
C ALA A 192 -4.17 12.17 -2.13
N VAL A 193 -2.90 11.97 -1.83
CA VAL A 193 -1.94 11.31 -2.71
C VAL A 193 -1.60 9.96 -2.10
N PHE A 194 -1.95 8.90 -2.83
CA PHE A 194 -1.83 7.53 -2.36
C PHE A 194 -0.80 6.78 -3.20
N TYR A 195 0.36 6.50 -2.60
CA TYR A 195 1.46 5.76 -3.22
C TYR A 195 1.25 4.26 -3.07
N CYS A 196 1.25 3.55 -4.17
CA CYS A 196 0.85 2.15 -4.27
C CYS A 196 1.86 1.35 -5.11
N PRO A 197 3.14 1.27 -4.70
CA PRO A 197 4.15 0.51 -5.44
C PRO A 197 3.77 -0.98 -5.55
N ALA A 198 4.02 -1.57 -6.71
CA ALA A 198 3.91 -2.99 -6.95
C ALA A 198 5.28 -3.71 -6.96
N VAL A 199 6.36 -3.03 -7.39
CA VAL A 199 7.71 -3.56 -7.66
C VAL A 199 8.80 -2.48 -7.57
N HIS A 200 8.91 -1.75 -6.45
CA HIS A 200 9.90 -0.66 -6.25
C HIS A 200 9.87 0.46 -7.28
N GLU A 201 8.79 0.61 -8.04
CA GLU A 201 8.78 1.53 -9.19
C GLU A 201 8.76 3.00 -8.78
N ILE A 202 8.43 3.30 -7.52
CA ILE A 202 8.35 4.68 -7.00
C ILE A 202 9.65 5.02 -6.30
N GLU A 203 10.27 6.11 -6.72
CA GLU A 203 11.48 6.63 -6.09
C GLU A 203 11.19 7.14 -4.66
N ALA A 204 12.01 6.71 -3.69
CA ALA A 204 11.98 7.19 -2.32
C ALA A 204 13.10 8.24 -2.07
N PRO A 205 12.91 9.19 -1.12
CA PRO A 205 11.75 9.37 -0.26
C PRO A 205 10.54 9.90 -1.02
N LEU A 206 9.34 9.52 -0.56
CA LEU A 206 8.09 9.95 -1.19
C LEU A 206 7.94 11.47 -1.15
N ILE A 207 7.27 12.03 -2.16
CA ILE A 207 7.10 13.48 -2.29
C ILE A 207 5.73 13.88 -1.77
N ARG A 208 5.66 14.93 -0.94
CA ARG A 208 4.37 15.54 -0.59
C ARG A 208 3.93 16.47 -1.70
N LEU A 209 2.96 16.05 -2.52
CA LEU A 209 2.44 16.88 -3.62
C LEU A 209 1.31 17.82 -3.19
N ALA A 210 0.48 17.41 -2.23
CA ALA A 210 -0.60 18.23 -1.68
C ALA A 210 -0.18 18.78 -0.31
N PRO A 211 -0.07 20.12 -0.13
CA PRO A 211 0.49 20.71 1.08
C PRO A 211 -0.39 20.56 2.32
N ARG A 212 -1.72 20.51 2.16
CA ARG A 212 -2.69 20.32 3.25
C ARG A 212 -3.39 18.96 3.19
N GLY A 213 -3.09 18.18 2.16
CA GLY A 213 -3.70 16.89 1.93
C GLY A 213 -2.95 15.74 2.61
N ILE A 214 -3.46 14.54 2.38
CA ILE A 214 -2.93 13.31 2.96
C ILE A 214 -1.92 12.67 2.03
N CYS A 215 -0.74 12.34 2.55
CA CYS A 215 0.25 11.50 1.90
C CYS A 215 0.10 10.07 2.43
N GLY A 216 -0.63 9.21 1.72
CA GLY A 216 -0.84 7.83 2.13
C GLY A 216 0.00 6.85 1.33
N VAL A 217 0.30 5.68 1.90
CA VAL A 217 1.11 4.65 1.25
C VAL A 217 0.55 3.25 1.50
N ALA A 218 0.46 2.45 0.45
CA ALA A 218 0.35 1.00 0.50
C ALA A 218 1.70 0.38 0.07
N PRO A 219 2.65 0.14 1.00
CA PRO A 219 4.06 -0.08 0.68
C PRO A 219 4.39 -1.50 0.19
N GLN A 220 3.40 -2.32 -0.18
CA GLN A 220 3.59 -3.73 -0.52
C GLN A 220 4.73 -3.96 -1.53
N GLY A 221 4.81 -3.15 -2.59
CA GLY A 221 5.86 -3.29 -3.60
C GLY A 221 7.29 -3.03 -3.10
N PHE A 222 7.47 -2.34 -1.97
CA PHE A 222 8.78 -2.13 -1.34
C PHE A 222 9.26 -3.31 -0.49
N PHE A 223 8.33 -4.15 -0.04
CA PHE A 223 8.64 -5.39 0.67
C PHE A 223 8.85 -6.59 -0.24
N ARG A 224 8.69 -6.43 -1.56
CA ARG A 224 8.95 -7.52 -2.51
C ARG A 224 10.41 -7.57 -2.90
N GLN A 225 10.94 -8.76 -3.12
CA GLN A 225 12.14 -9.00 -3.92
C GLN A 225 11.84 -10.17 -4.84
N TRP A 226 12.67 -10.36 -5.86
CA TRP A 226 12.54 -11.50 -6.75
C TRP A 226 13.91 -12.00 -7.19
N ASP A 227 13.99 -13.29 -7.49
CA ASP A 227 15.19 -13.93 -8.02
C ASP A 227 15.27 -13.84 -9.55
N ASP A 228 16.29 -14.47 -10.14
CA ASP A 228 16.53 -14.49 -11.59
C ASP A 228 15.40 -15.20 -12.38
N THR A 229 14.58 -16.01 -11.71
CA THR A 229 13.40 -16.66 -12.32
C THR A 229 12.14 -15.80 -12.21
N GLY A 230 12.25 -14.65 -11.52
CA GLY A 230 11.17 -13.74 -11.20
C GLY A 230 10.38 -14.13 -9.95
N ALA A 231 10.73 -15.20 -9.24
CA ALA A 231 9.97 -15.68 -8.09
C ALA A 231 9.99 -14.65 -6.96
N VAL A 232 8.80 -14.17 -6.56
CA VAL A 232 8.63 -13.12 -5.57
C VAL A 232 8.74 -13.69 -4.17
N SER A 233 9.52 -13.03 -3.31
CA SER A 233 9.59 -13.27 -1.87
C SER A 233 9.56 -11.95 -1.11
N ILE A 234 9.30 -12.02 0.21
CA ILE A 234 9.36 -10.86 1.09
C ILE A 234 10.83 -10.53 1.36
N ARG A 235 11.16 -9.24 1.38
CA ARG A 235 12.45 -8.70 1.82
C ARG A 235 12.30 -7.81 3.04
N GLU A 236 13.37 -7.72 3.82
CA GLU A 236 13.52 -6.61 4.77
C GLU A 236 13.69 -5.29 4.00
N TRP A 237 13.19 -4.21 4.60
CA TRP A 237 13.30 -2.88 4.04
C TRP A 237 13.87 -1.91 5.08
N ASP A 238 15.18 -2.00 5.29
CA ASP A 238 15.91 -1.22 6.29
C ASP A 238 15.67 0.29 6.16
N GLU A 239 15.45 0.78 4.92
CA GLU A 239 15.24 2.21 4.68
C GLU A 239 13.78 2.67 4.85
N ALA A 240 12.86 1.77 5.26
CA ALA A 240 11.41 2.03 5.31
C ALA A 240 11.06 3.31 6.09
N SER A 241 11.58 3.47 7.30
CA SER A 241 11.35 4.66 8.14
C SER A 241 11.74 5.96 7.42
N SER A 242 12.88 5.97 6.73
CA SER A 242 13.34 7.13 5.98
C SER A 242 12.50 7.39 4.72
N ALA A 243 12.13 6.34 4.00
CA ALA A 243 11.40 6.41 2.74
C ALA A 243 9.96 6.91 2.96
N LEU A 244 9.36 6.50 4.06
CA LEU A 244 8.01 6.82 4.48
C LEU A 244 7.95 8.00 5.45
N SER A 245 9.08 8.69 5.66
CA SER A 245 9.21 9.84 6.57
C SER A 245 8.27 11.01 6.26
N ARG A 246 7.57 11.01 5.13
CA ARG A 246 6.56 12.01 4.74
C ARG A 246 5.14 11.48 4.66
N ALA A 247 4.93 10.19 4.89
CA ALA A 247 3.60 9.59 4.91
C ALA A 247 2.83 10.04 6.16
N ASP A 248 1.56 10.37 6.02
CA ASP A 248 0.62 10.58 7.12
C ASP A 248 -0.11 9.28 7.50
N PHE A 249 -0.22 8.37 6.51
CA PHE A 249 -0.96 7.13 6.59
C PHE A 249 -0.20 6.01 5.87
N VAL A 250 -0.02 4.87 6.53
CA VAL A 250 0.51 3.65 5.93
C VAL A 250 -0.53 2.55 6.12
N CYS A 251 -0.81 1.77 5.08
CA CYS A 251 -1.67 0.60 5.20
C CYS A 251 -1.06 -0.58 4.47
N MET A 252 -0.95 -1.70 5.17
CA MET A 252 -0.33 -2.92 4.66
C MET A 252 -1.03 -4.14 5.23
N SER A 253 -0.87 -5.28 4.55
CA SER A 253 -1.24 -6.58 5.09
C SER A 253 -0.23 -7.04 6.13
N GLU A 254 -0.68 -7.84 7.09
CA GLU A 254 0.23 -8.60 7.96
C GLU A 254 1.15 -9.55 7.16
N GLU A 255 0.73 -9.92 5.95
CA GLU A 255 1.48 -10.78 5.03
C GLU A 255 2.51 -10.02 4.19
N ASP A 256 2.51 -8.68 4.22
CA ASP A 256 3.39 -7.90 3.34
C ASP A 256 4.83 -7.82 3.87
N ALA A 257 5.06 -7.95 5.18
CA ALA A 257 6.37 -7.84 5.81
C ALA A 257 6.59 -8.94 6.86
N PHE A 258 7.85 -9.20 7.23
CA PHE A 258 8.18 -10.21 8.25
C PHE A 258 7.66 -9.84 9.65
N VAL A 259 7.81 -8.57 10.04
CA VAL A 259 7.36 -8.05 11.35
C VAL A 259 6.73 -6.68 11.15
N PRO A 260 5.47 -6.63 10.66
CA PRO A 260 4.80 -5.37 10.34
C PRO A 260 4.57 -4.48 11.57
N GLU A 261 4.54 -5.06 12.78
CA GLU A 261 4.44 -4.33 14.04
C GLU A 261 5.70 -3.54 14.40
N GLU A 262 6.90 -4.01 14.05
CA GLU A 262 8.15 -3.26 14.29
C GLU A 262 8.13 -1.95 13.50
N LEU A 263 7.63 -2.00 12.25
CA LEU A 263 7.42 -0.78 11.46
C LEU A 263 6.40 0.17 12.13
N ALA A 264 5.42 -0.35 12.86
CA ALA A 264 4.46 0.49 13.58
C ALA A 264 5.09 1.26 14.73
N GLU A 265 6.06 0.67 15.44
CA GLU A 265 6.80 1.31 16.53
C GLU A 265 7.68 2.48 16.02
N GLU A 266 8.23 2.34 14.82
CA GLU A 266 9.03 3.39 14.19
C GLU A 266 8.21 4.58 13.66
N PHE A 267 6.88 4.44 13.59
CA PHE A 267 5.94 5.42 13.01
C PHE A 267 5.20 6.25 14.07
N SER A 268 5.92 6.69 15.10
CA SER A 268 5.34 7.56 16.14
C SER A 268 4.74 8.86 15.54
N GLY A 269 3.44 9.07 15.75
CA GLY A 269 2.69 10.28 15.35
C GLY A 269 1.94 10.22 14.02
N ARG A 270 1.84 9.05 13.37
CA ARG A 270 1.11 8.82 12.11
C ARG A 270 0.17 7.62 12.25
N ALA A 271 -0.78 7.45 11.31
CA ALA A 271 -1.57 6.22 11.28
C ALA A 271 -0.83 5.13 10.50
N LEU A 272 -0.64 3.99 11.14
CA LEU A 272 -0.31 2.74 10.45
C LEU A 272 -1.45 1.75 10.63
N VAL A 273 -1.89 1.13 9.53
CA VAL A 273 -2.98 0.14 9.55
C VAL A 273 -2.47 -1.19 9.02
N ILE A 274 -2.52 -2.21 9.88
CA ILE A 274 -2.23 -3.59 9.51
C ILE A 274 -3.56 -4.30 9.26
N THR A 275 -3.83 -4.71 8.03
CA THR A 275 -4.99 -5.55 7.70
C THR A 275 -4.66 -7.02 7.93
N ARG A 276 -5.61 -7.78 8.48
CA ARG A 276 -5.45 -9.18 8.91
C ARG A 276 -6.57 -10.05 8.37
N ALA A 277 -6.86 -9.91 7.08
CA ALA A 277 -7.93 -10.61 6.37
C ALA A 277 -9.28 -10.60 7.16
N GLU A 278 -9.88 -11.77 7.40
CA GLU A 278 -11.13 -11.92 8.13
C GLU A 278 -11.07 -11.49 9.61
N ARG A 279 -9.87 -11.32 10.17
CA ARG A 279 -9.65 -10.79 11.53
C ARG A 279 -9.73 -9.26 11.59
N GLY A 280 -9.99 -8.60 10.45
CA GLY A 280 -10.16 -7.16 10.38
C GLY A 280 -8.85 -6.41 10.29
N CYS A 281 -8.66 -5.36 11.07
CA CYS A 281 -7.43 -4.58 11.04
C CYS A 281 -7.04 -4.04 12.42
N ARG A 282 -5.77 -3.68 12.55
CA ARG A 282 -5.24 -2.92 13.68
C ARG A 282 -4.74 -1.58 13.21
N VAL A 283 -5.11 -0.54 13.95
CA VAL A 283 -4.71 0.85 13.69
C VAL A 283 -3.79 1.30 14.81
N TYR A 284 -2.60 1.74 14.44
CA TYR A 284 -1.61 2.36 15.32
C TYR A 284 -1.62 3.86 15.06
N THR A 285 -1.65 4.65 16.12
CA THR A 285 -1.66 6.13 16.03
C THR A 285 -0.45 6.78 16.70
N GLY A 286 0.55 5.97 17.04
CA GLY A 286 1.71 6.37 17.86
C GLY A 286 1.42 6.51 19.36
N ALA A 287 0.20 6.88 19.74
CA ALA A 287 -0.23 6.95 21.14
C ALA A 287 -1.03 5.71 21.58
N ASP A 288 -1.92 5.25 20.69
CA ASP A 288 -2.87 4.18 20.99
C ASP A 288 -2.92 3.16 19.84
N THR A 289 -3.38 1.96 20.20
CA THR A 289 -3.63 0.85 19.28
C THR A 289 -5.10 0.44 19.35
N TYR A 290 -5.73 0.28 18.19
CA TYR A 290 -7.14 -0.06 18.06
C TYR A 290 -7.32 -1.29 17.18
N ASP A 291 -8.17 -2.21 17.58
CA ASP A 291 -8.55 -3.38 16.78
C ASP A 291 -9.99 -3.23 16.27
N PHE A 292 -10.18 -3.38 14.97
CA PHE A 292 -11.48 -3.33 14.31
C PHE A 292 -11.78 -4.67 13.63
N PRO A 293 -12.99 -5.23 13.81
CA PRO A 293 -13.37 -6.47 13.14
C PRO A 293 -13.59 -6.24 11.65
N ALA A 294 -13.38 -7.30 10.84
CA ALA A 294 -13.81 -7.27 9.45
C ALA A 294 -15.34 -7.25 9.36
N ALA A 295 -15.88 -6.59 8.33
CA ALA A 295 -17.28 -6.76 7.99
C ALA A 295 -17.52 -8.19 7.48
N PRO A 296 -18.55 -8.92 7.95
CA PRO A 296 -18.86 -10.25 7.46
C PRO A 296 -19.12 -10.24 5.95
N ALA A 297 -18.40 -11.08 5.20
CA ALA A 297 -18.54 -11.22 3.76
C ALA A 297 -18.09 -12.61 3.30
N ASP A 298 -18.71 -13.12 2.23
CA ASP A 298 -18.24 -14.33 1.55
C ASP A 298 -17.13 -13.94 0.56
N ALA A 299 -15.91 -14.40 0.80
CA ALA A 299 -14.77 -14.12 -0.06
C ALA A 299 -14.87 -14.88 -1.39
N ILE A 300 -15.23 -14.17 -2.47
CA ILE A 300 -15.26 -14.71 -3.84
C ILE A 300 -13.91 -14.53 -4.52
N ASP A 301 -13.36 -13.32 -4.46
CA ASP A 301 -12.02 -12.97 -4.93
C ASP A 301 -11.43 -11.92 -3.97
N PRO A 302 -10.44 -12.28 -3.14
CA PRO A 302 -9.86 -11.36 -2.17
C PRO A 302 -8.90 -10.35 -2.82
N THR A 303 -8.60 -10.49 -4.11
CA THR A 303 -7.63 -9.64 -4.82
C THR A 303 -8.07 -8.18 -4.81
N GLY A 304 -7.20 -7.30 -4.32
CA GLY A 304 -7.46 -5.86 -4.24
C GLY A 304 -8.38 -5.43 -3.09
N ALA A 305 -8.88 -6.35 -2.25
CA ALA A 305 -9.74 -5.97 -1.12
C ALA A 305 -9.01 -5.06 -0.13
N GLY A 306 -7.73 -5.36 0.16
CA GLY A 306 -6.86 -4.52 0.99
C GLY A 306 -6.60 -3.15 0.35
N ASP A 307 -6.37 -3.10 -0.97
CA ASP A 307 -6.17 -1.85 -1.69
C ASP A 307 -7.42 -0.96 -1.63
N VAL A 308 -8.60 -1.56 -1.83
CA VAL A 308 -9.90 -0.85 -1.71
C VAL A 308 -10.09 -0.32 -0.30
N PHE A 309 -9.79 -1.14 0.72
CA PHE A 309 -9.86 -0.71 2.12
C PHE A 309 -8.93 0.49 2.39
N ALA A 310 -7.64 0.35 2.08
CA ALA A 310 -6.63 1.37 2.30
C ALA A 310 -6.97 2.68 1.57
N SER A 311 -7.44 2.56 0.33
CA SER A 311 -7.82 3.69 -0.51
C SER A 311 -9.07 4.38 0.00
N LYS A 312 -10.05 3.63 0.52
CA LYS A 312 -11.24 4.21 1.15
C LYS A 312 -10.87 5.00 2.40
N VAL A 313 -9.91 4.50 3.19
CA VAL A 313 -9.39 5.23 4.36
C VAL A 313 -8.72 6.54 3.92
N ALA A 314 -7.80 6.48 2.95
CA ALA A 314 -7.13 7.67 2.41
C ALA A 314 -8.12 8.68 1.80
N ALA A 315 -9.11 8.21 1.03
CA ALA A 315 -10.12 9.05 0.40
C ALA A 315 -11.04 9.73 1.42
N LYS A 316 -11.47 9.02 2.47
CA LYS A 316 -12.27 9.61 3.55
C LYS A 316 -11.49 10.63 4.37
N ALA A 317 -10.17 10.49 4.46
CA ALA A 317 -9.35 11.46 5.16
C ALA A 317 -9.36 12.85 4.49
N VAL A 318 -9.61 12.92 3.17
CA VAL A 318 -9.88 14.19 2.46
C VAL A 318 -11.15 14.86 2.99
N ALA A 319 -12.24 14.08 3.11
CA ALA A 319 -13.54 14.60 3.53
C ALA A 319 -13.61 14.98 5.03
N SER A 320 -12.77 14.37 5.85
CA SER A 320 -12.76 14.53 7.31
C SER A 320 -11.61 15.42 7.83
N GLU A 321 -10.88 16.11 6.95
CA GLU A 321 -9.70 16.94 7.28
C GLU A 321 -8.60 16.17 8.05
N GLY A 322 -8.46 14.86 7.81
CA GLY A 322 -7.48 14.03 8.51
C GLY A 322 -7.92 12.59 8.72
N ILE A 323 -7.12 11.85 9.48
CA ILE A 323 -7.32 10.43 9.81
C ILE A 323 -8.02 10.19 11.15
N ALA A 324 -8.32 11.26 11.91
CA ALA A 324 -8.89 11.16 13.25
C ALA A 324 -10.26 10.47 13.29
N TRP A 325 -11.02 10.48 12.18
CA TRP A 325 -12.30 9.80 12.07
C TRP A 325 -12.21 8.26 12.13
N LEU A 326 -11.00 7.69 12.02
CA LEU A 326 -10.76 6.26 12.20
C LEU A 326 -10.90 5.82 13.66
N LEU A 327 -10.84 6.75 14.62
CA LEU A 327 -10.93 6.53 16.06
C LEU A 327 -12.34 6.80 16.59
#